data_AF-A0A2V6FWS5-F1
#
_entry.id   AF-A0A2V6FWS5-F1
#
_cell.length_a   1.000
_cell.length_b   1.000
_cell.length_c   1.000
_cell.angle_alpha   90.00
_cell.angle_beta   90.00
_cell.angle_gamma   90.00
#
_symmetry.space_group_name_H-M   'P 1'
#
loop_
_entity.id
_entity.type
_entity.pdbx_description
1 polymer ?
#
loop_
_entity_poly.entity_id
_entity_poly.type
_entity_poly.pdbx_seq_one_letter_code
_entity_poly.pdbx_strand_id
1 'polypeptide(L)'
;MAREPLRGAPRSVANLEFHRAGEEVNEVAATIVAKLEARGVRAVNPSMGFPMEMYQHPGHAIWVVSHKPVAVEAGLGHMGIHRNLIHPKLGNFVLL
;
A
#
# COMPACT_ATOMS: atom_id res chain seq x y z
N MET A 1 -7.93 3.08 -12.17
CA MET A 1 -9.18 2.56 -11.59
C MET A 1 -10.40 3.15 -12.29
N ALA A 2 -11.41 2.33 -12.55
CA ALA A 2 -12.68 2.76 -13.12
C ALA A 2 -13.52 3.56 -12.10
N ARG A 3 -14.19 4.63 -12.55
CA ARG A 3 -14.87 5.59 -11.66
C ARG A 3 -16.17 5.06 -11.08
N GLU A 4 -16.98 4.38 -11.88
CA GLU A 4 -18.30 3.86 -11.44
C GLU A 4 -18.18 2.76 -10.37
N PRO A 5 -17.29 1.76 -10.53
CA PRO A 5 -17.07 0.75 -9.49
C PRO A 5 -16.71 1.32 -8.11
N LEU A 6 -15.98 2.44 -8.06
CA LEU A 6 -15.56 3.10 -6.82
C LEU A 6 -16.65 3.98 -6.20
N ARG A 7 -17.56 4.52 -7.02
CA ARG A 7 -18.65 5.42 -6.58
C ARG A 7 -19.93 4.67 -6.21
N GLY A 8 -20.07 3.43 -6.66
CA GLY A 8 -21.23 2.59 -6.37
C GLY A 8 -21.32 2.19 -4.89
N ALA A 9 -22.55 1.90 -4.45
CA ALA A 9 -22.81 1.37 -3.10
C ALA A 9 -22.24 -0.05 -2.85
N PRO A 10 -22.27 -1.00 -3.82
CA PRO A 10 -21.78 -2.34 -3.58
C PRO A 10 -20.26 -2.39 -3.41
N ARG A 11 -19.80 -2.65 -2.19
CA ARG A 11 -18.37 -2.71 -1.85
C ARG A 11 -17.60 -3.81 -2.58
N SER A 12 -18.27 -4.92 -2.92
CA SER A 12 -17.66 -6.00 -3.69
C SER A 12 -17.21 -5.56 -5.09
N VAL A 13 -17.89 -4.58 -5.68
CA VAL A 13 -17.54 -4.05 -7.01
C VAL A 13 -16.30 -3.16 -6.91
N ALA A 14 -16.23 -2.30 -5.89
CA ALA A 14 -15.03 -1.51 -5.60
C ALA A 14 -13.82 -2.40 -5.23
N ASN A 15 -14.06 -3.59 -4.64
CA ASN A 15 -13.00 -4.52 -4.27
C ASN A 15 -12.19 -5.04 -5.47
N LEU A 16 -12.81 -5.17 -6.66
CA LEU A 16 -12.09 -5.55 -7.87
C LEU A 16 -11.09 -4.47 -8.30
N GLU A 17 -11.49 -3.19 -8.20
CA GLU A 17 -10.57 -2.07 -8.49
C GLU A 17 -9.45 -1.98 -7.45
N PHE A 18 -9.75 -2.27 -6.18
CA PHE A 18 -8.75 -2.36 -5.12
C PHE A 18 -7.69 -3.41 -5.43
N HIS A 19 -8.09 -4.64 -5.78
CA HIS A 19 -7.13 -5.70 -6.13
C HIS A 19 -6.35 -5.39 -7.40
N ARG A 20 -7.00 -4.86 -8.44
CA ARG A 20 -6.31 -4.47 -9.68
C ARG A 20 -5.24 -3.41 -9.42
N ALA A 21 -5.59 -2.36 -8.69
CA ALA A 21 -4.64 -1.30 -8.35
C ALA A 21 -3.52 -1.83 -7.44
N GLY A 22 -3.83 -2.75 -6.54
CA GLY A 22 -2.83 -3.43 -5.71
C GLY A 22 -1.83 -4.26 -6.50
N GLU A 23 -2.30 -5.00 -7.50
CA GLU A 23 -1.42 -5.76 -8.40
C GLU A 23 -0.50 -4.83 -9.19
N GLU A 24 -1.04 -3.74 -9.73
CA GLU A 24 -0.25 -2.72 -10.44
C GLU A 24 0.84 -2.13 -9.54
N VAL A 25 0.53 -1.82 -8.27
CA VAL A 25 1.53 -1.34 -7.30
C VAL A 25 2.61 -2.40 -7.05
N ASN A 26 2.22 -3.67 -6.88
CA ASN A 26 3.17 -4.77 -6.68
C ASN A 26 4.10 -4.96 -7.89
N GLU A 27 3.58 -4.88 -9.11
CA GLU A 27 4.38 -5.00 -10.34
C GLU A 27 5.42 -3.87 -10.46
N VAL A 28 5.00 -2.63 -10.15
CA VAL A 28 5.91 -1.47 -10.14
C VAL A 28 6.98 -1.64 -9.06
N ALA A 29 6.59 -2.02 -7.85
CA ALA A 29 7.52 -2.22 -6.74
C ALA A 29 8.51 -3.36 -7.02
N ALA A 30 8.05 -4.49 -7.58
CA ALA A 30 8.89 -5.60 -8.00
C ALA A 30 9.92 -5.17 -9.06
N THR A 31 9.50 -4.34 -10.02
CA THR A 31 10.41 -3.77 -11.03
C THR A 31 11.48 -2.87 -10.40
N ILE A 32 11.10 -2.07 -9.39
CA ILE A 32 12.05 -1.22 -8.66
C ILE A 32 13.05 -2.08 -7.87
N VAL A 33 12.57 -3.09 -7.13
CA VAL A 33 13.42 -4.02 -6.37
C VAL A 33 14.44 -4.69 -7.30
N ALA A 34 13.99 -5.27 -8.42
CA ALA A 34 14.89 -5.93 -9.36
C ALA A 34 15.97 -4.98 -9.91
N LYS A 35 15.62 -3.72 -10.18
CA LYS A 35 16.59 -2.70 -10.64
C LYS A 35 17.59 -2.30 -9.55
N LEU A 36 17.18 -2.26 -8.29
CA LEU A 36 18.06 -1.98 -7.16
C LEU A 36 19.03 -3.14 -6.93
N GLU A 37 18.53 -4.38 -6.98
CA GLU A 37 19.34 -5.59 -6.82
C GLU A 37 20.38 -5.72 -7.93
N ALA A 38 20.01 -5.43 -9.18
CA ALA A 38 20.95 -5.39 -10.30
C ALA A 38 22.11 -4.39 -10.11
N ARG A 39 21.95 -3.42 -9.20
CA ARG A 39 22.97 -2.43 -8.81
C ARG A 39 23.68 -2.78 -7.50
N GLY A 40 23.46 -3.98 -6.96
CA GLY A 40 24.03 -4.44 -5.68
C GLY A 40 23.35 -3.86 -4.45
N VAL A 41 22.17 -3.23 -4.60
CA VAL A 41 21.40 -2.68 -3.47
C VAL A 41 20.36 -3.71 -3.03
N ARG A 42 20.40 -4.13 -1.78
CA ARG A 42 19.37 -5.02 -1.20
C ARG A 42 18.05 -4.27 -1.10
N ALA A 43 16.97 -4.86 -1.62
CA ALA A 43 15.64 -4.30 -1.61
C ALA A 43 14.58 -5.39 -1.40
N VAL A 44 13.36 -5.02 -1.01
CA VAL A 44 12.24 -5.95 -0.82
C VAL A 44 10.93 -5.26 -1.15
N ASN A 45 9.97 -6.02 -1.69
CA ASN A 45 8.58 -5.60 -1.86
C ASN A 45 7.69 -6.45 -0.94
N PRO A 46 7.26 -5.94 0.23
CA PRO A 46 6.34 -6.67 1.11
C PRO A 46 4.94 -6.79 0.50
N SER A 47 4.17 -7.78 0.92
CA SER A 47 2.81 -7.96 0.41
C SER A 47 1.89 -6.80 0.82
N MET A 48 1.04 -6.34 -0.10
CA MET A 48 0.01 -5.31 0.17
C MET A 48 -0.95 -5.70 1.30
N GLY A 49 -1.13 -7.00 1.55
CA GLY A 49 -1.97 -7.50 2.63
C GLY A 49 -1.56 -8.90 3.11
N PHE A 50 -2.32 -9.41 4.08
CA PHE A 50 -2.16 -10.75 4.66
C PHE A 50 -0.74 -11.01 5.22
N PRO A 51 -0.30 -10.25 6.24
CA PRO A 51 0.97 -10.52 6.90
C PRO A 51 0.95 -11.94 7.52
N MET A 52 2.02 -12.70 7.30
CA MET A 52 2.11 -14.10 7.73
C MET A 52 3.02 -14.27 8.96
N GLU A 53 3.82 -13.26 9.26
CA GLU A 53 4.82 -13.21 10.34
C GLU A 53 4.20 -12.82 11.69
N MET A 54 2.90 -13.08 11.88
CA MET A 54 2.17 -12.72 13.11
C MET A 54 2.80 -13.31 14.38
N TYR A 55 3.50 -14.43 14.25
CA TYR A 55 4.22 -15.08 15.34
C TYR A 55 5.46 -14.31 15.82
N GLN A 56 6.01 -13.43 14.99
CA GLN A 56 7.23 -12.68 15.33
C GLN A 56 6.96 -11.55 16.32
N HIS A 57 5.73 -11.03 16.35
CA HIS A 57 5.37 -9.86 17.15
C HIS A 57 4.02 -10.02 17.87
N PRO A 58 3.91 -10.94 18.86
CA PRO A 58 2.67 -11.16 19.59
C PRO A 58 2.17 -9.87 20.28
N GLY A 59 0.97 -9.41 19.95
CA GLY A 59 0.37 -8.18 20.52
C GLY A 59 0.89 -6.86 19.94
N HIS A 60 1.74 -6.91 18.92
CA HIS A 60 2.37 -5.73 18.31
C HIS A 60 2.07 -5.63 16.80
N ALA A 61 2.72 -4.67 16.13
CA ALA A 61 2.61 -4.46 14.70
C ALA A 61 2.90 -5.75 13.91
N ILE A 62 1.92 -6.22 13.14
CA ILE A 62 2.01 -7.45 12.34
C ILE A 62 2.66 -7.24 10.97
N TRP A 63 2.97 -5.99 10.59
CA TRP A 63 3.54 -5.65 9.29
C TRP A 63 5.08 -5.57 9.36
N VAL A 64 5.75 -6.05 8.32
CA VAL A 64 7.22 -5.93 8.18
C VAL A 64 7.65 -4.45 8.12
N VAL A 65 6.86 -3.62 7.41
CA VAL A 65 7.06 -2.17 7.30
C VAL A 65 5.72 -1.46 7.46
N SER A 66 5.71 -0.39 8.26
CA SER A 66 4.54 0.50 8.35
C SER A 66 4.61 1.54 7.24
N HIS A 67 3.92 1.31 6.12
CA HIS A 67 4.00 2.22 4.97
C HIS A 67 3.38 3.60 5.22
N LYS A 68 2.41 3.72 6.15
CA LYS A 68 1.72 5.00 6.38
C LYS A 68 2.67 6.07 6.97
N PRO A 69 3.43 5.81 8.05
CA PRO A 69 4.48 6.74 8.50
C PRO A 69 5.52 7.04 7.43
N VAL A 70 6.00 6.02 6.70
CA VAL A 70 6.98 6.22 5.62
C VAL A 70 6.44 7.19 4.56
N ALA A 71 5.18 7.06 4.17
CA ALA A 71 4.55 7.94 3.21
C ALA A 71 4.38 9.38 3.72
N VAL A 72 4.14 9.57 5.03
CA VAL A 72 4.12 10.90 5.65
C VAL A 72 5.50 11.55 5.58
N GLU A 73 6.55 10.83 6.00
CA GLU A 73 7.93 11.32 5.96
C GLU A 73 8.43 11.56 4.52
N ALA A 74 7.93 10.77 3.56
CA ALA A 74 8.18 10.98 2.13
C ALA A 74 7.41 12.17 1.53
N GLY A 75 6.62 12.89 2.32
CA GLY A 75 5.87 14.08 1.88
C GLY A 75 4.64 13.76 1.03
N LEU A 76 4.15 12.52 1.04
CA LEU A 76 2.97 12.10 0.26
C LEU A 76 1.66 12.55 0.89
N GLY A 77 1.67 13.03 2.13
CA GLY A 77 0.47 13.49 2.81
C GLY A 77 0.64 13.53 4.33
N HIS A 78 -0.49 13.58 5.03
CA HIS A 78 -0.51 13.54 6.49
C HIS A 78 -1.43 12.43 7.00
N MET A 79 -1.23 12.01 8.25
CA MET A 79 -2.12 11.06 8.90
C MET A 79 -3.47 11.73 9.23
N GLY A 80 -4.58 11.12 8.81
CA GLY A 80 -5.92 11.54 9.22
C GLY A 80 -6.32 10.95 10.57
N ILE A 81 -7.39 11.50 11.18
CA ILE A 81 -7.97 10.97 12.44
C ILE A 81 -8.43 9.52 12.33
N HIS A 82 -8.85 9.11 11.12
CA HIS A 82 -9.20 7.73 10.78
C HIS A 82 -7.96 6.84 10.51
N ARG A 83 -6.76 7.33 10.82
CA ARG A 83 -5.47 6.65 10.66
C ARG A 83 -5.17 6.16 9.24
N ASN A 84 -5.70 6.85 8.22
CA ASN A 84 -5.24 6.66 6.82
C ASN A 84 -4.41 7.87 6.41
N LEU A 85 -3.49 7.65 5.48
CA LEU A 85 -2.81 8.74 4.78
C LEU A 85 -3.85 9.58 4.01
N ILE A 86 -3.69 10.90 4.04
CA ILE A 86 -4.46 11.85 3.24
C ILE A 86 -3.48 12.56 2.30
N HIS A 87 -3.52 12.17 1.03
CA HIS A 87 -2.75 12.80 -0.05
C HIS A 87 -3.45 14.09 -0.53
N PRO A 88 -2.73 15.19 -0.79
CA PRO A 88 -3.33 16.50 -1.11
C PRO A 88 -4.25 16.49 -2.34
N LYS A 89 -3.98 15.61 -3.32
CA LYS A 89 -4.79 15.47 -4.54
C LYS A 89 -5.80 14.31 -4.51
N LEU A 90 -5.45 13.23 -3.81
CA LEU A 90 -6.16 11.95 -3.92
C LEU A 90 -6.98 11.64 -2.66
N GLY A 91 -6.86 12.47 -1.62
CA GLY A 91 -7.44 12.20 -0.31
C GLY A 91 -6.89 10.89 0.25
N ASN A 92 -7.76 10.08 0.82
CA ASN A 92 -7.42 8.76 1.36
C ASN A 92 -7.57 7.62 0.34
N PHE A 93 -7.79 7.91 -0.94
CA PHE A 93 -7.88 6.93 -2.03
C PHE A 93 -6.50 6.59 -2.59
N VAL A 94 -5.62 6.09 -1.72
CA VAL A 94 -4.23 5.73 -2.04
C VAL A 94 -3.92 4.33 -1.57
N LEU A 95 -3.10 3.61 -2.34
CA LEU A 95 -2.48 2.35 -1.94
C LEU A 95 -0.99 2.61 -1.73
N LEU A 96 -0.44 1.96 -0.70
CA LEU A 96 0.94 2.10 -0.26
C LEU A 96 1.59 0.73 -0.15
#